data_AF-A0AAQ3U952-F1
#
_entry.id   AF-A0AAQ3U952-F1
#
_cell.length_a   1.000
_cell.length_b   1.000
_cell.length_c   1.000
_cell.angle_alpha   90.00
_cell.angle_beta   90.00
_cell.angle_gamma   90.00
#
_symmetry.space_group_name_H-M   'P 1'
#
loop_
_entity.id
_entity.type
_entity.pdbx_description
1 polymer ?
#
loop_
_entity_poly.entity_id
_entity_poly.type
_entity_poly.pdbx_seq_one_letter_code
_entity_poly.pdbx_strand_id
1 'polypeptide(L)'
;MSRDPLVVGHVVDDILDPFTKTASLRVLYNNKELTNGSELKPSQVANEPRIEIAGRDMRNLYTLVMVDPDSPSPSNPTKREYLHWLVTDIPESTNASYGNEIVSYENPKPTAGIHRFVFILFRQSVQQTVYAPGWRQNFNTRDFSALYNLGPPVNAVFFNCQRENGCGESLYDCFINSNNRRPSCTKPEWQQPPRTVMKVISLGGKPEAIILSKHSTACLP
;
A
#
# COMPACT_ATOMS: atom_id res chain seq x y z
N MET A 1 13.35 13.72 24.93
CA MET A 1 12.81 14.30 23.68
C MET A 1 11.95 13.22 23.03
N SER A 2 10.63 13.39 23.00
CA SER A 2 9.75 12.45 22.30
C SER A 2 10.08 12.53 20.81
N ARG A 3 10.64 11.46 20.23
CA ARG A 3 10.91 11.43 18.79
C ARG A 3 9.56 11.37 18.08
N ASP A 4 9.24 12.35 17.23
CA ASP A 4 7.98 12.35 16.48
C ASP A 4 7.89 11.05 15.65
N PRO A 5 6.80 10.26 15.77
CA PRO A 5 6.61 9.05 14.99
C PRO A 5 6.78 9.25 13.49
N LEU A 6 6.47 10.44 12.96
CA LEU A 6 6.64 10.76 11.53
C LEU A 6 8.11 10.86 11.12
N VAL A 7 8.98 11.31 12.02
CA VAL A 7 10.43 11.35 11.81
C VAL A 7 11.03 9.96 11.95
N VAL A 8 10.58 9.19 12.95
CA VAL A 8 11.01 7.79 13.15
C VAL A 8 10.61 6.90 11.96
N GLY A 9 9.43 7.15 11.38
CA GLY A 9 8.96 6.48 10.17
C GLY A 9 9.58 6.97 8.87
N HIS A 10 10.54 7.90 8.92
CA HIS A 10 11.15 8.56 7.75
C HIS A 10 10.12 9.19 6.79
N VAL A 11 8.93 9.55 7.28
CA VAL A 11 7.91 10.22 6.46
C VAL A 11 8.26 11.70 6.29
N VAL A 12 8.66 12.31 7.40
CA VAL A 12 9.38 13.58 7.39
C VAL A 12 10.78 13.28 6.85
N ASP A 13 11.26 14.12 5.95
CA ASP A 13 12.45 13.99 5.09
C ASP A 13 12.21 13.28 3.75
N ASP A 14 11.59 12.09 3.71
CA ASP A 14 11.37 11.40 2.42
C ASP A 14 10.32 12.13 1.57
N ILE A 15 9.18 12.47 2.18
CA ILE A 15 7.99 13.01 1.49
C ILE A 15 7.74 14.46 1.91
N LEU A 16 7.83 14.72 3.22
CA LEU A 16 7.44 15.99 3.82
C LEU A 16 8.63 16.71 4.44
N ASP A 17 8.61 18.04 4.34
CA ASP A 17 9.53 18.87 5.12
C ASP A 17 9.06 18.95 6.58
N PRO A 18 9.96 19.20 7.54
CA PRO A 18 9.59 19.35 8.94
C PRO A 18 8.51 20.41 9.14
N PHE A 19 7.43 20.04 9.84
CA PHE A 19 6.27 20.91 10.07
C PHE A 19 5.74 20.76 11.49
N THR A 20 4.88 21.70 11.89
CA THR A 20 4.18 21.65 13.19
C THR A 20 2.73 21.24 12.97
N LYS A 21 2.27 20.21 13.69
CA LYS A 21 0.87 19.78 13.64
C LYS A 21 -0.03 20.87 14.25
N THR A 22 -0.91 21.45 13.44
CA THR A 22 -1.82 22.54 13.84
C THR A 22 -3.28 22.14 13.80
N ALA A 23 -3.64 21.11 13.03
CA ALA A 23 -4.99 20.56 12.93
C ALA A 23 -5.06 19.14 13.49
N SER A 24 -6.25 18.68 13.89
CA SER A 24 -6.47 17.31 14.36
C SER A 24 -7.16 16.47 13.28
N LEU A 25 -6.41 15.55 12.69
CA LEU A 25 -6.88 14.58 11.69
C LEU A 25 -7.11 13.22 12.35
N ARG A 26 -8.29 12.64 12.14
CA ARG A 26 -8.59 11.26 12.56
C ARG A 26 -8.95 10.43 11.33
N VAL A 27 -8.25 9.31 11.17
CA VAL A 27 -8.47 8.36 10.08
C VAL A 27 -9.01 7.07 10.68
N LEU A 28 -10.19 6.64 10.26
CA LEU A 28 -10.89 5.49 10.83
C LEU A 28 -11.09 4.41 9.77
N TYR A 29 -10.49 3.25 9.99
CA TYR A 29 -10.73 2.04 9.19
C TYR A 29 -11.58 1.06 10.02
N ASN A 30 -12.75 0.66 9.52
CA ASN A 30 -13.68 -0.24 10.24
C ASN A 30 -13.95 0.20 11.69
N ASN A 31 -14.20 1.51 11.90
CA ASN A 31 -14.38 2.15 13.23
C ASN A 31 -13.16 2.09 14.17
N LYS A 32 -11.99 1.67 13.69
CA LYS A 32 -10.74 1.72 14.43
C LYS A 32 -9.92 2.93 13.99
N GLU A 33 -9.55 3.77 14.94
CA GLU A 33 -8.70 4.92 14.69
C GLU A 33 -7.27 4.49 14.37
N LEU A 34 -6.75 5.02 13.28
CA LEU A 34 -5.39 4.77 12.82
C LEU A 34 -4.41 5.52 13.72
N THR A 35 -3.39 4.80 14.19
CA THR A 35 -2.26 5.38 14.92
C THR A 35 -1.00 5.33 14.05
N ASN A 36 -0.15 6.34 14.15
CA ASN A 36 1.12 6.40 13.40
C ASN A 36 1.96 5.13 13.57
N GLY A 37 2.36 4.54 12.45
CA GLY A 37 3.17 3.31 12.43
C GLY A 37 2.39 2.02 12.70
N SER A 38 1.06 2.08 12.80
CA SER A 38 0.23 0.86 12.91
C SER A 38 0.37 0.01 11.66
N GLU A 39 0.37 -1.31 11.81
CA GLU A 39 0.31 -2.24 10.70
C GLU A 39 -1.15 -2.57 10.37
N LEU A 40 -1.54 -2.38 9.11
CA LEU A 40 -2.85 -2.75 8.59
C LEU A 40 -2.70 -3.73 7.44
N LYS A 41 -3.61 -4.70 7.38
CA LYS A 41 -3.66 -5.66 6.28
C LYS A 41 -4.34 -5.05 5.05
N PRO A 42 -3.98 -5.46 3.82
CA PRO A 42 -4.67 -5.05 2.60
C PRO A 42 -6.18 -5.24 2.65
N SER A 43 -6.65 -6.33 3.29
CA SER A 43 -8.07 -6.62 3.51
C SER A 43 -8.78 -5.60 4.41
N GLN A 44 -8.07 -4.97 5.35
CA GLN A 44 -8.61 -3.95 6.25
C GLN A 44 -8.70 -2.56 5.60
N VAL A 45 -7.86 -2.31 4.59
CA VAL A 45 -7.77 -1.04 3.84
C VAL A 45 -8.35 -1.17 2.43
N ALA A 46 -9.17 -2.19 2.19
CA ALA A 46 -9.82 -2.43 0.90
C ALA A 46 -10.79 -1.31 0.51
N ASN A 47 -11.48 -0.74 1.50
CA ASN A 47 -12.39 0.39 1.33
C ASN A 47 -11.74 1.67 1.84
N GLU A 48 -12.24 2.82 1.37
CA GLU A 48 -11.80 4.12 1.84
C GLU A 48 -12.03 4.28 3.36
N PRO A 49 -11.12 4.95 4.08
CA PRO A 49 -11.31 5.24 5.49
C PRO A 49 -12.29 6.39 5.68
N ARG A 50 -12.94 6.40 6.85
CA ARG A 50 -13.66 7.59 7.31
C ARG A 50 -12.65 8.61 7.84
N ILE A 51 -12.58 9.76 7.20
CA ILE A 51 -11.73 10.88 7.60
C ILE A 51 -12.55 11.87 8.39
N GLU A 52 -12.07 12.29 9.55
CA GLU A 52 -12.67 13.35 10.36
C GLU A 52 -11.64 14.42 10.65
N ILE A 53 -11.97 15.67 10.32
CA ILE A 53 -11.14 16.84 10.61
C ILE A 53 -11.80 17.59 11.75
N ALA A 54 -11.18 17.56 12.93
CA ALA A 54 -11.72 18.27 14.08
C ALA A 54 -11.44 19.77 13.95
N GLY A 55 -12.47 20.57 14.24
CA GLY A 55 -12.38 22.03 14.27
C GLY A 55 -13.75 22.65 14.52
N ARG A 56 -13.87 23.95 14.26
CA ARG A 56 -15.11 24.70 14.53
C ARG A 56 -15.50 25.65 13.40
N ASP A 57 -14.62 25.86 12.43
CA ASP A 57 -14.80 26.88 11.40
C ASP A 57 -14.87 26.23 10.01
N MET A 58 -16.11 26.01 9.56
CA MET A 58 -16.41 25.42 8.24
C MET A 58 -15.95 26.29 7.06
N ARG A 59 -15.48 27.52 7.30
CA ARG A 59 -14.88 28.36 6.24
C ARG A 59 -13.48 27.88 5.87
N ASN A 60 -12.83 27.14 6.77
CA ASN A 60 -11.54 26.53 6.48
C ASN A 60 -11.76 25.28 5.64
N LEU A 61 -11.11 25.27 4.48
CA LEU A 61 -11.09 24.14 3.58
C LEU A 61 -9.77 23.39 3.71
N TYR A 62 -9.82 22.08 3.54
CA TYR A 62 -8.66 21.22 3.62
C TYR A 62 -8.56 20.33 2.40
N THR A 63 -7.32 20.01 2.05
CA THR A 63 -6.99 19.02 1.03
C THR A 63 -6.32 17.82 1.70
N LEU A 64 -6.83 16.63 1.42
CA LEU A 64 -6.29 15.37 1.86
C LEU A 64 -5.61 14.66 0.69
N VAL A 65 -4.37 14.23 0.91
CA VAL A 65 -3.59 13.44 -0.04
C VAL A 65 -3.18 12.13 0.62
N MET A 66 -3.34 11.01 -0.07
CA MET A 66 -2.83 9.71 0.34
C MET A 66 -1.80 9.22 -0.67
N VAL A 67 -0.58 8.97 -0.21
CA VAL A 67 0.55 8.57 -1.06
C VAL A 67 1.29 7.34 -0.52
N ASP A 68 1.91 6.60 -1.44
CA ASP A 68 2.86 5.52 -1.16
C ASP A 68 4.25 5.90 -1.73
N PRO A 69 5.24 6.24 -0.88
CA PRO A 69 6.60 6.55 -1.29
C PRO A 69 7.44 5.31 -1.61
N ASP A 70 6.96 4.11 -1.24
CA ASP A 70 7.71 2.87 -1.32
C ASP A 70 7.35 2.06 -2.57
N SER A 71 6.63 2.63 -3.53
CA SER A 71 6.20 1.94 -4.75
C SER A 71 7.30 1.83 -5.82
N PRO A 72 7.49 0.66 -6.48
CA PRO A 72 6.78 -0.61 -6.30
C PRO A 72 7.31 -1.48 -5.14
N SER A 73 8.49 -1.16 -4.60
CA SER A 73 9.03 -1.79 -3.39
C SER A 73 9.93 -0.81 -2.63
N PRO A 74 10.00 -0.87 -1.29
CA PRO A 74 10.81 0.07 -0.50
C PRO A 74 12.30 0.00 -0.85
N SER A 75 12.78 -1.16 -1.30
CA SER A 75 14.19 -1.34 -1.71
C SER A 75 14.50 -0.76 -3.09
N ASN A 76 13.48 -0.54 -3.93
CA ASN A 76 13.64 0.01 -5.28
C ASN A 76 12.42 0.88 -5.66
N PRO A 77 12.29 2.09 -5.07
CA PRO A 77 11.11 2.93 -5.19
C PRO A 77 11.14 3.74 -6.51
N THR A 78 11.12 3.04 -7.65
CA THR A 78 11.22 3.66 -8.99
C THR A 78 9.98 4.45 -9.42
N LYS A 79 8.85 4.29 -8.72
CA LYS A 79 7.56 4.93 -9.03
C LYS A 79 7.08 5.87 -7.93
N ARG A 80 7.97 6.25 -7.00
CA ARG A 80 7.62 7.11 -5.88
C ARG A 80 7.30 8.54 -6.35
N GLU A 81 6.31 9.21 -5.81
CA GLU A 81 5.25 8.69 -4.93
C GLU A 81 4.10 8.14 -5.78
N TYR A 82 3.37 7.14 -5.28
CA TYR A 82 2.13 6.68 -5.92
C TYR A 82 0.92 7.29 -5.22
N LEU A 83 0.10 8.03 -5.97
CA LEU A 83 -1.10 8.70 -5.49
C LEU A 83 -2.28 7.72 -5.36
N HIS A 84 -2.65 7.40 -4.13
CA HIS A 84 -3.77 6.52 -3.81
C HIS A 84 -5.10 7.26 -3.75
N TRP A 85 -5.12 8.47 -3.19
CA TRP A 85 -6.35 9.23 -2.97
C TRP A 85 -6.07 10.73 -2.91
N LEU A 86 -6.94 11.53 -3.52
CA LEU A 86 -6.86 13.00 -3.48
C LEU A 86 -8.26 13.58 -3.36
N VAL A 87 -8.51 14.28 -2.26
CA VAL A 87 -9.78 14.96 -1.99
C VAL A 87 -9.48 16.41 -1.59
N THR A 88 -10.15 17.36 -2.23
CA THR A 88 -9.98 18.79 -1.99
C THR A 88 -11.24 19.40 -1.42
N ASP A 89 -11.19 20.66 -1.02
CA ASP A 89 -12.34 21.44 -0.57
C ASP A 89 -13.13 20.78 0.58
N ILE A 90 -12.45 20.03 1.46
CA ILE A 90 -13.09 19.39 2.63
C ILE A 90 -13.32 20.48 3.69
N PRO A 91 -14.58 20.76 4.08
CA PRO A 91 -14.84 21.72 5.14
C PRO A 91 -14.34 21.20 6.50
N GLU A 92 -13.77 22.09 7.31
CA GLU A 92 -13.44 21.77 8.71
C GLU A 92 -14.67 21.30 9.48
N SER A 93 -14.47 20.46 10.51
CA SER A 93 -15.55 19.85 11.31
C SER A 93 -16.42 18.83 10.54
N THR A 94 -16.02 18.45 9.33
CA THR A 94 -16.74 17.46 8.52
C THR A 94 -15.87 16.25 8.17
N ASN A 95 -16.29 15.49 7.15
CA ASN A 95 -15.62 14.30 6.66
C ASN A 95 -15.18 14.47 5.20
N ALA A 96 -14.29 13.60 4.73
CA ALA A 96 -13.81 13.64 3.34
C ALA A 96 -14.94 13.49 2.30
N SER A 97 -16.07 12.87 2.65
CA SER A 97 -17.22 12.72 1.75
C SER A 97 -17.93 14.04 1.41
N TYR A 98 -17.70 15.13 2.17
CA TYR A 98 -18.18 16.47 1.83
C TYR A 98 -17.20 17.26 0.94
N GLY A 99 -15.99 16.75 0.76
CA GLY A 99 -15.02 17.33 -0.16
C GLY A 99 -15.29 16.95 -1.61
N ASN A 100 -14.46 17.49 -2.49
CA ASN A 100 -14.42 17.14 -3.90
C ASN A 100 -13.36 16.06 -4.12
N GLU A 101 -13.78 14.85 -4.47
CA GLU A 101 -12.87 13.76 -4.81
C GLU A 101 -12.28 13.97 -6.22
N ILE A 102 -10.99 14.27 -6.28
CA ILE A 102 -10.27 14.51 -7.53
C ILE A 102 -9.68 13.21 -8.07
N VAL A 103 -9.12 12.39 -7.19
CA VAL A 103 -8.60 11.06 -7.52
C VAL A 103 -9.22 10.07 -6.57
N SER A 104 -10.00 9.13 -7.10
CA SER A 104 -10.70 8.14 -6.29
C SER A 104 -9.77 7.19 -5.56
N TYR A 105 -10.21 6.77 -4.37
CA TYR A 105 -9.45 5.90 -3.49
C TYR A 105 -9.09 4.59 -4.22
N GLU A 106 -7.79 4.35 -4.36
CA GLU A 106 -7.27 3.08 -4.85
C GLU A 106 -6.73 2.27 -3.68
N ASN A 107 -7.24 1.06 -3.51
CA ASN A 107 -6.93 0.27 -2.34
C ASN A 107 -5.46 -0.22 -2.34
N PRO A 108 -4.73 -0.08 -1.22
CA PRO A 108 -3.35 -0.55 -1.08
C PRO A 108 -3.20 -2.05 -1.42
N LYS A 109 -2.35 -2.36 -2.41
CA LYS A 109 -1.98 -3.72 -2.82
C LYS A 109 -0.46 -3.87 -2.92
N PRO A 110 0.28 -3.76 -1.80
CA PRO A 110 1.71 -3.98 -1.82
C PRO A 110 2.02 -5.40 -2.32
N THR A 111 2.93 -5.51 -3.29
CA THR A 111 3.31 -6.80 -3.88
C THR A 111 4.58 -7.37 -3.25
N ALA A 112 5.47 -6.52 -2.74
CA ALA A 112 6.72 -6.91 -2.11
C ALA A 112 7.17 -5.90 -1.04
N GLY A 113 7.56 -6.41 0.13
CA GLY A 113 8.02 -5.58 1.23
C GLY A 113 6.88 -4.92 2.02
N ILE A 114 7.29 -4.06 2.95
CA ILE A 114 6.38 -3.26 3.80
C ILE A 114 6.35 -1.85 3.20
N HIS A 115 5.16 -1.41 2.81
CA HIS A 115 4.94 -0.08 2.25
C HIS A 115 4.33 0.83 3.31
N ARG A 116 4.77 2.09 3.34
CA ARG A 116 4.23 3.14 4.18
C ARG A 116 3.17 3.92 3.41
N PHE A 117 1.92 3.85 3.85
CA PHE A 117 0.87 4.67 3.28
C PHE A 117 0.67 5.91 4.14
N VAL A 118 0.84 7.09 3.54
CA VAL A 118 0.86 8.36 4.26
C VAL A 118 -0.34 9.19 3.85
N PHE A 119 -1.15 9.57 4.85
CA PHE A 119 -2.16 10.60 4.75
C PHE A 119 -1.56 11.95 5.14
N ILE A 120 -1.77 12.94 4.29
CA ILE A 120 -1.22 14.28 4.43
C ILE A 120 -2.37 15.26 4.30
N LEU A 121 -2.52 16.12 5.30
CA LEU A 121 -3.56 17.14 5.35
C LEU A 121 -2.93 18.51 5.15
N PHE A 122 -3.46 19.26 4.19
CA PHE A 122 -3.09 20.64 3.93
C PHE A 122 -4.29 21.55 4.17
N ARG A 123 -4.03 22.78 4.63
CA ARG A 123 -5.06 23.81 4.76
C ARG A 123 -5.08 24.67 3.50
N GLN A 124 -6.25 24.80 2.89
CA GLN A 124 -6.44 25.67 1.75
C GLN A 124 -6.70 27.11 2.22
N SER A 125 -6.06 28.07 1.57
CA SER A 125 -6.35 29.49 1.79
C SER A 125 -7.63 29.92 1.07
N VAL A 126 -7.89 29.34 -0.10
CA VAL A 126 -9.05 29.61 -0.94
C VAL A 126 -9.56 28.31 -1.56
N GLN A 127 -10.85 28.27 -1.88
CA GLN A 127 -11.41 27.23 -2.72
C GLN A 127 -10.76 27.32 -4.11
N GLN A 128 -10.21 26.21 -4.60
CA GLN A 128 -9.50 26.19 -5.87
C GLN A 128 -9.80 24.93 -6.65
N THR A 129 -9.93 25.07 -7.97
CA THR A 129 -10.13 23.93 -8.86
C THR A 129 -8.80 23.22 -9.05
N VAL A 130 -8.63 22.11 -8.34
CA VAL A 130 -7.52 21.17 -8.55
C VAL A 130 -7.92 20.18 -9.64
N TYR A 131 -7.00 19.91 -10.56
CA TYR A 131 -7.21 18.92 -11.62
C TYR A 131 -6.51 17.62 -11.25
N ALA A 132 -7.13 16.50 -11.59
CA ALA A 132 -6.52 15.19 -11.40
C ALA A 132 -5.25 15.08 -12.25
N PRO A 133 -4.14 14.59 -11.68
CA PRO A 133 -2.96 14.29 -12.47
C PRO A 133 -3.30 13.19 -13.50
N GLY A 134 -2.68 13.26 -14.69
CA GLY A 134 -2.90 12.26 -15.74
C GLY A 134 -2.42 10.85 -15.37
N TRP A 135 -1.62 10.74 -14.31
CA TRP A 135 -1.06 9.49 -13.79
C TRP A 135 -0.90 9.56 -12.28
N ARG A 136 -1.00 8.40 -11.62
CA ARG A 136 -0.83 8.26 -10.15
C ARG A 136 0.62 8.11 -9.71
N GLN A 137 1.47 7.53 -10.57
CA GLN A 137 2.89 7.24 -10.30
C GLN A 137 3.76 8.48 -10.55
N ASN A 138 4.89 8.58 -9.83
CA ASN A 138 5.79 9.76 -9.86
C ASN A 138 5.09 11.06 -9.42
N PHE A 139 4.13 10.93 -8.50
CA PHE A 139 3.57 12.09 -7.82
C PHE A 139 4.62 12.68 -6.88
N ASN A 140 4.61 14.00 -6.72
CA ASN A 140 5.46 14.70 -5.76
C ASN A 140 4.58 15.61 -4.91
N THR A 141 4.40 15.25 -3.65
CA THR A 141 3.57 16.00 -2.71
C THR A 141 4.11 17.43 -2.49
N ARG A 142 5.43 17.63 -2.48
CA ARG A 142 6.05 18.95 -2.29
C ARG A 142 5.70 19.88 -3.44
N ASP A 143 5.92 19.42 -4.67
CA ASP A 143 5.62 20.20 -5.88
C ASP A 143 4.12 20.51 -5.97
N PHE A 144 3.27 19.56 -5.60
CA PHE A 144 1.81 19.77 -5.53
C PHE A 144 1.45 20.88 -4.53
N SER A 145 2.01 20.85 -3.31
CA SER A 145 1.74 21.87 -2.29
C SER A 145 2.20 23.26 -2.71
N ALA A 146 3.33 23.36 -3.42
CA ALA A 146 3.86 24.60 -3.95
C ALA A 146 3.03 25.13 -5.13
N LEU A 147 2.62 24.24 -6.05
CA LEU A 147 1.81 24.60 -7.22
C LEU A 147 0.46 25.22 -6.83
N TYR A 148 -0.16 24.68 -5.78
CA TYR A 148 -1.48 25.10 -5.30
C TYR A 148 -1.43 26.03 -4.09
N ASN A 149 -0.25 26.56 -3.74
CA ASN A 149 -0.04 27.44 -2.57
C ASN A 149 -0.71 26.92 -1.28
N LEU A 150 -0.64 25.62 -1.05
CA LEU A 150 -1.21 24.97 0.14
C LEU A 150 -0.38 25.23 1.40
N GLY A 151 0.88 25.62 1.22
CA GLY A 151 1.82 25.84 2.31
C GLY A 151 2.26 24.53 2.98
N PRO A 152 2.80 24.59 4.21
CA PRO A 152 3.24 23.39 4.92
C PRO A 152 2.03 22.52 5.32
N PRO A 153 2.22 21.19 5.41
CA PRO A 153 1.17 20.31 5.90
C PRO A 153 0.78 20.68 7.34
N VAL A 154 -0.52 20.54 7.65
CA VAL A 154 -1.08 20.83 8.98
C VAL A 154 -1.18 19.60 9.87
N ASN A 155 -1.25 18.42 9.26
CA ASN A 155 -1.19 17.12 9.93
C ASN A 155 -0.76 16.04 8.92
N ALA A 156 -0.14 14.97 9.40
CA ALA A 156 0.11 13.77 8.63
C ALA A 156 0.01 12.55 9.54
N VAL A 157 -0.51 11.45 8.98
CA VAL A 157 -0.62 10.14 9.65
C VAL A 157 -0.22 9.07 8.67
N PHE A 158 0.54 8.07 9.11
CA PHE A 158 0.91 6.95 8.25
C PHE A 158 0.63 5.59 8.89
N PHE A 159 0.49 4.58 8.03
CA PHE A 159 0.39 3.19 8.42
C PHE A 159 1.25 2.32 7.52
N ASN A 160 1.64 1.16 8.05
CA ASN A 160 2.40 0.17 7.31
C ASN A 160 1.46 -0.90 6.77
N CYS A 161 1.64 -1.29 5.52
CA CYS A 161 0.88 -2.37 4.93
C CYS A 161 1.83 -3.24 4.08
N GLN A 162 1.68 -4.54 4.22
CA GLN A 162 2.45 -5.54 3.49
C GLN A 162 1.50 -6.52 2.82
N ARG A 163 2.00 -7.24 1.82
CA ARG A 163 1.19 -8.25 1.13
C ARG A 163 0.61 -9.22 2.16
N GLU A 164 -0.69 -9.46 2.11
CA GLU A 164 -1.28 -10.52 2.91
C GLU A 164 -0.72 -11.84 2.37
N ASN A 165 0.15 -12.48 3.16
CA ASN A 165 0.62 -13.81 2.86
C ASN A 165 -0.58 -14.74 3.02
N GLY A 166 -1.24 -15.03 1.90
CA GLY A 166 -2.21 -16.11 1.81
C GLY A 166 -1.52 -17.43 2.06
N CYS A 167 -1.29 -17.79 3.33
CA CYS A 167 -1.15 -19.18 3.71
C CYS A 167 -2.56 -19.79 3.66
N GLY A 168 -3.09 -20.06 2.47
CA GLY A 168 -4.40 -20.69 2.34
C GLY A 168 -5.14 -20.59 1.01
N GLU A 169 -4.69 -19.80 0.03
CA GLU A 169 -5.10 -20.06 -1.35
C GLU A 169 -4.17 -21.14 -1.90
N SER A 170 -4.44 -22.38 -1.48
CA SER A 170 -4.22 -23.49 -2.39
C SER A 170 -4.76 -23.06 -3.75
N LEU A 171 -3.99 -23.32 -4.80
CA LEU A 171 -4.46 -23.39 -6.18
C LEU A 171 -5.54 -24.48 -6.31
N TYR A 172 -6.67 -24.33 -5.62
CA TYR A 172 -7.93 -24.90 -6.04
C TYR A 172 -8.52 -23.86 -6.96
N ASP A 173 -8.03 -23.90 -8.19
CA ASP A 173 -8.83 -23.47 -9.32
C ASP A 173 -10.17 -24.21 -9.19
N CYS A 174 -11.21 -23.51 -8.75
CA CYS A 174 -12.56 -24.06 -8.70
C CYS A 174 -13.02 -24.22 -10.14
N PHE A 175 -12.64 -25.33 -10.78
CA PHE A 175 -13.35 -25.82 -11.95
C PHE A 175 -14.78 -26.13 -11.53
N ILE A 176 -15.70 -25.19 -11.76
CA ILE A 176 -17.13 -25.44 -11.73
C ILE A 176 -17.43 -26.36 -12.92
N ASN A 177 -17.41 -27.67 -12.69
CA ASN A 177 -18.03 -28.61 -13.62
C ASN A 177 -19.53 -28.57 -13.37
N SER A 178 -20.33 -28.25 -14.40
CA SER A 178 -21.76 -27.98 -14.33
C SER A 178 -22.63 -29.21 -13.99
N ASN A 179 -22.03 -30.33 -13.58
CA ASN A 179 -22.73 -31.55 -13.25
C ASN A 179 -22.28 -32.12 -11.89
N ASN A 180 -23.24 -32.17 -10.96
CA ASN A 180 -23.31 -32.92 -9.70
C ASN A 180 -22.98 -32.25 -8.36
N ARG A 181 -23.92 -32.51 -7.44
CA ARG A 181 -24.02 -32.01 -6.06
C ARG A 181 -23.11 -32.82 -5.13
N ARG A 182 -22.19 -32.12 -4.46
CA ARG A 182 -21.70 -32.26 -3.06
C ARG A 182 -20.18 -32.00 -3.01
N PRO A 183 -19.71 -31.02 -2.22
CA PRO A 183 -18.28 -30.84 -2.01
C PRO A 183 -17.78 -31.87 -0.99
N SER A 184 -16.84 -32.73 -1.38
CA SER A 184 -16.03 -33.52 -0.43
C SER A 184 -14.62 -32.95 -0.39
N CYS A 185 -14.25 -32.37 0.75
CA CYS A 185 -12.90 -31.90 1.01
C CYS A 185 -12.01 -33.09 1.41
N THR A 186 -11.09 -33.50 0.54
CA THR A 186 -9.96 -34.37 0.90
C THR A 186 -8.71 -33.52 1.10
N LYS A 187 -8.01 -33.72 2.22
CA LYS A 187 -6.70 -33.09 2.48
C LYS A 187 -5.70 -33.57 1.42
N PRO A 188 -4.84 -32.70 0.87
CA PRO A 188 -3.70 -33.16 0.10
C PRO A 188 -2.69 -33.81 1.07
N GLU A 189 -2.39 -35.07 0.81
CA GLU A 189 -1.28 -35.78 1.42
C GLU A 189 0.02 -35.16 0.91
N TRP A 190 0.81 -34.56 1.82
CA TRP A 190 2.15 -34.08 1.49
C TRP A 190 3.02 -35.29 1.15
N GLN A 191 3.08 -35.68 -0.12
CA GLN A 191 4.12 -36.58 -0.59
C GLN A 191 5.46 -35.87 -0.36
N GLN A 192 6.26 -36.40 0.56
CA GLN A 192 7.63 -35.96 0.76
C GLN A 192 8.34 -35.99 -0.60
N PRO A 193 9.18 -34.98 -0.92
CA PRO A 193 9.97 -35.04 -2.14
C PRO A 193 10.80 -36.34 -2.11
N PRO A 194 10.89 -37.08 -3.23
CA PRO A 194 11.66 -38.31 -3.25
C PRO A 194 13.09 -38.00 -2.82
N ARG A 195 13.57 -38.70 -1.79
CA ARG A 195 14.98 -38.64 -1.39
C ARG A 195 15.81 -38.95 -2.63
N THR A 196 16.56 -37.97 -3.13
CA THR A 196 17.60 -38.23 -4.13
C THR A 196 18.64 -39.13 -3.47
N VAL A 197 18.58 -40.43 -3.77
CA VAL A 197 19.67 -41.34 -3.42
C VAL A 197 20.78 -41.07 -4.43
N MET A 198 21.80 -40.33 -4.01
CA MET A 198 23.06 -40.27 -4.75
C MET A 198 23.68 -41.67 -4.76
N LYS A 199 23.60 -42.36 -5.88
CA LYS A 199 24.39 -43.57 -6.11
C LYS A 199 25.76 -43.15 -6.62
N VAL A 200 26.75 -43.13 -5.74
CA VAL A 200 28.16 -43.01 -6.14
C VAL A 200 28.54 -44.33 -6.80
N ILE A 201 28.68 -44.31 -8.12
CA ILE A 201 29.25 -45.44 -8.87
C ILE A 201 30.72 -45.10 -9.08
N SER A 202 31.60 -45.75 -8.31
CA SER A 202 33.04 -45.70 -8.54
C SER A 202 33.35 -46.57 -9.75
N LEU A 203 33.48 -45.96 -10.93
CA LEU A 203 34.18 -46.58 -12.05
C LEU A 203 35.63 -46.13 -11.98
N GLY A 204 36.52 -47.10 -11.76
CA GLY A 204 37.96 -46.84 -11.75
C GLY A 204 38.40 -46.27 -13.10
N GLY A 205 39.24 -45.23 -13.04
CA GLY A 205 40.10 -44.81 -14.15
C GLY A 205 39.70 -43.51 -14.86
N LYS A 206 40.26 -42.40 -14.37
CA LYS A 206 40.49 -41.09 -15.03
C LYS A 206 39.28 -40.19 -15.35
N PRO A 207 39.47 -38.85 -15.33
CA PRO A 207 38.39 -37.87 -15.28
C PRO A 207 38.06 -37.36 -16.69
N GLU A 208 36.78 -37.20 -17.03
CA GLU A 208 36.33 -36.09 -17.87
C GLU A 208 34.78 -35.99 -17.93
N ALA A 209 34.32 -34.73 -17.91
CA ALA A 209 32.99 -34.21 -18.24
C ALA A 209 31.77 -34.57 -17.36
N ILE A 210 31.34 -33.60 -16.53
CA ILE A 210 29.98 -33.50 -16.01
C ILE A 210 29.14 -32.72 -17.03
N ILE A 211 28.19 -33.37 -17.70
CA ILE A 211 27.14 -32.69 -18.47
C ILE A 211 25.85 -32.72 -17.63
N LEU A 212 25.42 -31.54 -17.16
CA LEU A 212 24.10 -31.33 -16.58
C LEU A 212 23.15 -30.84 -17.68
N SER A 213 22.27 -31.70 -18.19
CA SER A 213 21.13 -31.25 -18.99
C SER A 213 19.89 -31.08 -18.10
N LYS A 214 19.40 -29.84 -18.00
CA LYS A 214 18.08 -29.53 -17.47
C LYS A 214 17.09 -29.60 -18.63
N HIS A 215 16.17 -30.57 -18.63
CA HIS A 215 14.97 -30.45 -19.45
C HIS A 215 13.85 -29.83 -18.62
N SER A 216 13.61 -28.55 -18.91
CA SER A 216 12.36 -27.86 -18.61
C SER A 216 11.41 -28.14 -19.77
N THR A 217 10.30 -28.85 -19.52
CA THR A 217 9.22 -28.95 -20.50
C THR A 217 8.03 -28.18 -19.97
N ALA A 218 7.65 -27.17 -20.73
CA ALA A 218 6.63 -26.17 -20.45
C ALA A 218 5.22 -26.76 -20.41
N CYS A 219 4.38 -26.15 -19.57
CA CYS A 219 2.92 -26.26 -19.58
C CYS A 219 2.34 -25.54 -20.81
N LEU A 220 1.33 -26.13 -21.44
CA LEU A 220 0.24 -25.48 -22.18
C LEU A 220 -0.83 -26.55 -22.51
N PRO A 221 -2.09 -26.12 -22.73
CA PRO A 221 -3.04 -25.56 -21.78
C PRO A 221 -3.91 -26.62 -21.09
#